data_AF-A0A3S1YVU1-F1
#
_entry.id   AF-A0A3S1YVU1-F1
#
_cell.length_a   1.000
_cell.length_b   1.000
_cell.length_c   1.000
_cell.angle_alpha   90.00
_cell.angle_beta   90.00
_cell.angle_gamma   90.00
#
_symmetry.space_group_name_H-M   'P 1'
#
loop_
_entity.id
_entity.type
_entity.pdbx_description
1 polymer ?
#
loop_
_entity_poly.entity_id
_entity_poly.type
_entity_poly.pdbx_seq_one_letter_code
_entity_poly.pdbx_strand_id
1 'polypeptide(L)' 'MAKIAKRVSKTREGIDPNKAYALGDALKLLKDRSSVKFDETIEVAMNLGVDPRHADQMVRGVVNLPNGTGRSVRV' A
#
# COMPACT_ATOMS: atom_id res chain seq x y z
N MET A 1 -6.34 13.71 -21.08
CA MET A 1 -5.85 12.80 -20.02
C MET A 1 -4.34 12.88 -19.94
N ALA A 2 -3.76 13.02 -18.74
CA ALA A 2 -2.32 13.11 -18.58
C ALA A 2 -1.65 11.78 -18.99
N LYS A 3 -0.53 11.87 -19.71
CA LYS A 3 0.23 10.71 -20.19
C LYS A 3 0.80 9.96 -18.98
N ILE A 4 0.42 8.70 -18.81
CA ILE A 4 0.95 7.86 -17.72
C ILE A 4 2.45 7.69 -17.92
N ALA A 5 3.24 7.91 -16.87
CA ALA A 5 4.69 7.74 -16.93
C ALA A 5 5.05 6.29 -17.27
N LYS A 6 6.08 6.10 -18.11
CA LYS A 6 6.52 4.77 -18.60
C LYS A 6 6.75 3.76 -17.46
N ARG A 7 7.28 4.23 -16.31
CA ARG A 7 7.49 3.39 -15.12
C ARG A 7 6.18 2.87 -14.54
N VAL A 8 5.17 3.73 -14.43
CA VAL A 8 3.85 3.37 -13.88
C VAL A 8 3.10 2.41 -14.80
N SER A 9 3.23 2.56 -16.12
CA SER A 9 2.69 1.59 -17.09
C SER A 9 3.27 0.19 -16.85
N LYS A 10 4.60 0.08 -16.82
CA LYS A 10 5.30 -1.19 -16.59
C LYS A 10 4.91 -1.85 -15.27
N THR A 11 4.77 -1.08 -14.19
CA THR A 11 4.35 -1.63 -12.89
C THR A 11 2.89 -2.09 -12.88
N ARG A 12 2.03 -1.57 -13.75
CA ARG A 12 0.62 -1.98 -13.88
C ARG A 12 0.39 -3.10 -14.89
N GLU A 13 1.31 -3.28 -15.84
CA GLU A 13 1.23 -4.34 -16.85
C GLU A 13 1.17 -5.73 -16.19
N GLY A 14 0.08 -6.47 -16.42
CA GLY A 14 -0.13 -7.81 -15.85
C GLY A 14 -0.73 -7.87 -14.45
N ILE A 15 -1.15 -6.73 -13.86
CA ILE A 15 -1.98 -6.72 -12.65
C ILE A 15 -3.44 -6.59 -13.07
N ASP A 16 -4.24 -7.60 -12.77
CA ASP A 16 -5.70 -7.50 -12.87
C ASP A 16 -6.25 -6.78 -11.63
N PRO A 17 -6.85 -5.58 -11.76
CA PRO A 17 -7.41 -4.82 -10.64
C PRO A 17 -8.64 -5.49 -10.01
N ASN A 18 -9.32 -6.39 -10.71
CA ASN A 18 -10.52 -7.08 -10.20
C ASN A 18 -10.21 -8.41 -9.51
N LYS A 19 -8.97 -8.90 -9.64
CA LYS A 19 -8.56 -10.17 -9.05
C LYS A 19 -8.14 -9.97 -7.60
N ALA A 20 -8.73 -10.75 -6.70
CA ALA A 20 -8.27 -10.84 -5.31
C ALA A 20 -7.01 -11.73 -5.26
N TYR A 21 -5.87 -11.13 -4.93
CA TYR A 21 -4.62 -11.87 -4.69
C TYR A 21 -4.53 -12.25 -3.21
N ALA A 22 -4.05 -13.46 -2.93
CA ALA A 22 -3.68 -13.83 -1.57
C ALA A 22 -2.48 -12.98 -1.10
N LEU A 23 -2.39 -12.71 0.20
CA LEU A 23 -1.38 -11.82 0.78
C LEU A 23 0.05 -12.22 0.39
N GLY A 24 0.35 -13.53 0.40
CA GLY A 24 1.67 -14.04 0.02
C GLY A 24 2.05 -13.79 -1.44
N ASP A 25 1.08 -13.90 -2.35
CA ASP A 25 1.29 -13.65 -3.78
C ASP A 25 1.40 -12.15 -4.08
N ALA A 26 0.61 -11.34 -3.37
CA ALA A 26 0.69 -9.88 -3.45
C ALA A 26 2.08 -9.38 -3.01
N LEU A 27 2.65 -9.92 -1.93
CA LEU A 27 3.98 -9.55 -1.44
C LEU A 27 5.10 -9.92 -2.43
N LYS A 28 5.00 -11.07 -3.10
CA LYS A 28 5.96 -11.47 -4.15
C LYS A 28 5.89 -10.52 -5.34
N LEU A 29 4.68 -10.26 -5.85
CA LEU A 29 4.46 -9.34 -6.97
C LEU A 29 4.97 -7.92 -6.68
N LEU A 30 4.83 -7.45 -5.43
CA LEU A 30 5.36 -6.14 -5.03
C LEU A 30 6.89 -6.11 -5.05
N LYS A 31 7.55 -7.14 -4.51
CA LYS A 31 9.02 -7.24 -4.49
C LYS A 31 9.62 -7.35 -5.90
N ASP A 32 9.01 -8.15 -6.77
CA ASP A 32 9.51 -8.36 -8.14
C ASP A 32 9.41 -7.08 -9.00
N ARG A 33 8.52 -6.16 -8.64
CA ARG A 33 8.25 -4.92 -9.37
C ARG A 33 8.92 -3.70 -8.73
N SER A 34 9.60 -3.84 -7.59
CA SER A 34 10.38 -2.76 -6.99
C SER A 34 11.54 -2.40 -7.94
N SER A 35 11.42 -1.26 -8.62
CA SER A 35 12.43 -0.81 -9.58
C SER A 35 13.48 0.10 -8.95
N VAL A 36 13.45 0.27 -7.63
CA VAL A 36 14.13 1.34 -6.91
C VAL A 36 15.23 0.73 -6.04
N LYS A 37 16.34 1.47 -5.88
CA LYS A 37 17.57 0.98 -5.24
C LYS A 37 17.59 1.10 -3.71
N PHE A 38 16.49 1.52 -3.09
CA PHE A 38 16.37 1.74 -1.65
C PHE A 38 15.24 0.88 -1.08
N ASP A 39 15.21 0.72 0.25
CA ASP A 39 14.15 -0.02 0.95
C ASP A 39 12.79 0.68 0.82
N GLU A 40 11.92 0.11 0.01
CA GLU A 40 10.58 0.63 -0.20
C GLU A 40 9.69 0.43 1.03
N THR A 41 8.79 1.38 1.27
CA THR A 41 7.76 1.27 2.31
C THR A 41 6.50 0.70 1.70
N ILE A 42 5.96 -0.37 2.26
CA ILE A 42 4.71 -0.97 1.84
C ILE A 42 3.56 -0.23 2.54
N GLU A 43 2.65 0.32 1.75
CA GLU A 43 1.43 0.98 2.23
C GLU A 43 0.19 0.13 1.87
N VAL A 44 -0.82 0.18 2.73
CA VAL A 44 -2.10 -0.50 2.49
C VAL A 44 -3.19 0.57 2.43
N ALA A 45 -3.84 0.69 1.28
CA ALA A 45 -4.99 1.57 1.09
C ALA A 45 -6.28 0.79 1.31
N MET A 46 -7.10 1.25 2.26
CA MET A 46 -8.41 0.68 2.54
C MET A 46 -9.47 1.77 2.44
N ASN A 47 -10.52 1.52 1.67
CA ASN A 47 -11.68 2.39 1.66
C ASN A 47 -12.60 1.97 2.82
N LEU A 48 -12.70 2.82 3.84
CA LEU A 48 -13.60 2.63 4.95
C LEU A 48 -14.93 3.31 4.59
N GLY A 49 -16.04 2.58 4.64
CA GLY A 49 -17.39 3.10 4.37
C GLY A 49 -17.95 4.03 5.46
N VAL A 50 -17.07 4.77 6.14
CA VAL A 50 -17.40 5.71 7.21
C VAL A 50 -17.67 7.08 6.63
N ASP A 51 -18.63 7.82 7.20
CA ASP A 51 -18.85 9.22 6.84
C ASP A 51 -17.99 10.12 7.75
N PRO A 52 -16.91 10.75 7.23
CA PRO A 52 -16.03 11.58 8.03
C PRO A 52 -16.68 12.88 8.54
N ARG A 53 -17.90 13.22 8.09
CA ARG A 53 -18.68 14.34 8.62
C ARG A 53 -19.30 14.06 9.98
N HIS A 54 -19.44 12.78 10.33
CA HIS A 54 -19.95 12.32 11.61
C HIS A 54 -18.77 11.96 12.53
N ALA A 55 -18.62 12.70 13.64
CA ALA A 55 -17.44 12.61 14.51
C ALA A 55 -17.27 11.23 15.17
N ASP A 56 -18.35 10.49 15.38
CA ASP A 56 -18.40 9.13 15.93
C ASP A 56 -17.91 8.05 14.95
N GLN A 57 -17.93 8.35 13.65
CA GLN A 57 -17.47 7.42 12.60
C GLN A 57 -16.00 7.65 12.21
N MET A 58 -15.33 8.64 12.81
CA MET A 58 -13.93 8.92 12.54
C MET A 58 -13.03 7.86 13.20
N VAL A 59 -12.42 7.00 12.39
CA VAL A 59 -11.46 6.01 12.87
C VAL A 59 -10.06 6.61 12.89
N ARG A 60 -9.58 6.96 14.10
CA ARG A 60 -8.19 7.35 14.34
C ARG A 60 -7.60 6.49 15.43
N GLY A 61 -6.70 5.59 15.05
CA GLY A 61 -6.01 4.69 15.98
C GLY A 61 -4.54 4.54 15.61
N VAL A 62 -3.75 4.08 16.58
CA VAL A 62 -2.37 3.64 16.40
C VAL A 62 -2.34 2.16 16.70
N VAL A 63 -1.64 1.38 15.87
CA VAL A 63 -1.48 -0.06 16.08
C VAL A 63 0.01 -0.36 16.12
N ASN A 64 0.42 -1.12 17.14
CA ASN A 64 1.78 -1.64 17.19
C ASN A 64 1.87 -2.86 16.27
N LEU A 65 2.74 -2.75 15.26
CA LEU A 65 3.00 -3.86 14.34
C LEU A 65 3.80 -4.96 15.06
N PRO A 66 3.43 -6.25 14.91
CA PRO A 66 4.10 -7.36 15.60
C PRO A 66 5.58 -7.50 15.19
N ASN A 67 5.94 -7.07 13.98
CA ASN A 67 7.31 -7.09 13.48
C ASN A 67 7.98 -5.70 13.54
N GLY A 68 7.39 -4.74 14.27
CA GLY A 68 7.85 -3.35 14.31
C GLY A 68 7.61 -2.57 13.02
N THR A 69 8.02 -1.31 13.00
CA THR A 69 7.87 -0.39 11.85
C THR A 69 9.11 -0.34 10.94
N GLY A 70 10.16 -1.11 11.26
CA GLY A 70 11.43 -1.11 10.51
C GLY A 70 12.22 0.20 10.59
N ARG A 71 11.78 1.19 11.37
CA ARG A 71 12.47 2.46 11.60
C ARG A 71 12.76 2.63 13.08
N SER A 72 14.00 3.00 13.41
CA SER A 72 14.38 3.41 14.76
C SER A 72 13.78 4.79 15.05
N VAL A 73 12.69 4.84 15.81
CA VAL A 73 12.13 6.10 16.29
C VAL A 73 12.93 6.53 17.53
N ARG A 74 13.66 7.65 17.44
CA ARG A 74 14.20 8.33 18.62
C ARG A 74 13.15 9.31 19.14
N VAL A 75 12.95 9.27 20.45
CA VAL A 75 12.12 10.21 21.22
C VAL A 75 12.92 11.47 21.48
#